data_AF-A0A656K2M1-F1
#
_entry.id   AF-A0A656K2M1-F1
#
_cell.length_a   1.000
_cell.length_b   1.000
_cell.length_c   1.000
_cell.angle_alpha   90.00
_cell.angle_beta   90.00
_cell.angle_gamma   90.00
#
_symmetry.space_group_name_H-M   'P 1'
#
loop_
_entity.id
_entity.type
_entity.pdbx_description
1 polymer ?
#
loop_
_entity_poly.entity_id
_entity_poly.type
_entity_poly.pdbx_seq_one_letter_code
_entity_poly.pdbx_strand_id
1 'polypeptide(L)'
;MSTVTLNSSSTLIKVLPHLLPAVLPVLVLIILLFFAINAPGFLSWGNLSSLVLNNFVLLAIVAVGMTWAVAAGGIDLSVGTALDFASLGFVVALDGGYGLTAAIAIALLAGVAAGAFNAMLIAGLRISPFLATLGTLFIGTSV
;
A
#
# COMPACT_ATOMS: atom_id res chain seq x y z
N MET A 1 -12.90 -36.71 -35.35
CA MET A 1 -12.92 -35.84 -34.15
C MET A 1 -12.09 -36.54 -33.07
N SER A 2 -10.77 -36.32 -33.11
CA SER A 2 -9.80 -37.03 -32.27
C SER A 2 -9.64 -36.27 -30.96
N THR A 3 -10.13 -36.83 -29.87
CA THR A 3 -9.98 -36.29 -28.52
C THR A 3 -8.51 -36.42 -28.09
N VAL A 4 -7.83 -35.28 -27.94
CA VAL A 4 -6.49 -35.22 -27.36
C VAL A 4 -6.62 -35.56 -25.88
N THR A 5 -6.32 -36.80 -25.51
CA THR A 5 -6.19 -37.23 -24.12
C THR A 5 -4.85 -36.73 -23.57
N LEU A 6 -4.89 -35.64 -22.81
CA LEU A 6 -3.69 -35.14 -22.10
C LEU A 6 -3.26 -36.20 -21.06
N ASN A 7 -2.15 -36.86 -21.33
CA ASN A 7 -1.52 -37.83 -20.45
C ASN A 7 -1.08 -37.14 -19.13
N SER A 8 -1.83 -37.37 -18.06
CA SER A 8 -1.61 -36.85 -16.69
C SER A 8 -0.45 -37.56 -15.96
N SER A 9 0.65 -37.83 -16.67
CA SER A 9 1.81 -38.57 -16.13
C SER A 9 3.09 -37.74 -16.03
N SER A 10 3.09 -36.44 -16.37
CA SER A 10 4.25 -35.61 -16.11
C SER A 10 4.28 -35.24 -14.63
N THR A 11 5.31 -35.71 -13.91
CA THR A 11 5.63 -35.34 -12.52
C THR A 11 5.54 -33.82 -12.31
N LEU A 12 5.81 -33.05 -13.36
CA LEU A 12 5.64 -31.60 -13.44
C LEU A 12 4.24 -31.11 -13.06
N ILE A 13 3.15 -31.71 -13.54
CA ILE A 13 1.78 -31.24 -13.24
C ILE A 13 1.41 -31.49 -11.75
N LYS A 14 1.96 -32.55 -11.15
CA LYS A 14 1.72 -32.90 -9.73
C LYS A 14 2.56 -32.03 -8.77
N VAL A 15 3.74 -31.62 -9.20
CA VAL A 15 4.71 -30.84 -8.40
C VAL A 15 4.45 -29.33 -8.56
N LEU A 16 3.94 -28.88 -9.71
CA LEU A 16 3.60 -27.48 -10.01
C LEU A 16 2.78 -26.75 -8.92
N PRO A 17 1.67 -27.30 -8.36
CA PRO A 17 0.91 -26.63 -7.31
C PRO A 17 1.67 -26.51 -5.98
N HIS A 18 2.67 -27.36 -5.73
CA HIS A 18 3.52 -27.29 -4.54
C HIS A 18 4.68 -26.31 -4.71
N LEU A 19 5.12 -26.06 -5.95
CA LEU A 19 6.22 -25.12 -6.21
C LEU A 19 5.72 -23.69 -6.42
N LEU A 20 4.47 -23.51 -6.88
CA LEU A 20 3.86 -22.20 -7.11
C LEU A 20 4.01 -21.21 -5.92
N PRO A 21 3.77 -21.63 -4.65
CA PRO A 21 3.95 -20.75 -3.50
C PRO A 21 5.42 -20.37 -3.23
N ALA A 22 6.37 -21.22 -3.64
CA ALA A 22 7.80 -20.98 -3.47
C ALA A 22 8.39 -20.11 -4.58
N VAL A 23 7.70 -19.98 -5.73
CA VAL A 23 8.17 -19.18 -6.87
C VAL A 23 8.39 -17.72 -6.47
N LEU A 24 7.42 -17.11 -5.76
CA LEU A 24 7.50 -15.69 -5.37
C LEU A 24 8.69 -15.38 -4.43
N PRO A 25 8.87 -16.07 -3.28
CA PRO A 25 10.00 -15.79 -2.40
C PRO A 25 11.35 -16.11 -3.07
N VAL A 26 11.44 -17.15 -3.90
CA VAL A 26 12.66 -17.47 -4.65
C VAL A 26 12.98 -16.37 -5.66
N LEU A 27 12.00 -15.86 -6.39
CA LEU A 27 12.16 -14.72 -7.30
C LEU A 27 12.66 -13.47 -6.57
N VAL A 28 12.05 -13.14 -5.44
CA VAL A 28 12.48 -12.00 -4.60
C VAL A 28 13.94 -12.17 -4.19
N LEU A 29 14.32 -13.37 -3.72
CA LEU A 29 15.69 -13.66 -3.32
C LEU A 29 16.68 -13.49 -4.48
N ILE A 30 16.35 -14.02 -5.66
CA ILE A 30 17.19 -13.88 -6.87
C ILE A 30 17.38 -12.41 -7.23
N ILE A 31 16.31 -11.60 -7.20
CA ILE A 31 16.37 -10.17 -7.50
C ILE A 31 17.26 -9.44 -6.48
N LEU A 32 17.12 -9.75 -5.18
CA LEU A 32 17.95 -9.16 -4.13
C LEU A 32 19.44 -9.48 -4.33
N LEU A 33 19.77 -10.75 -4.64
CA LEU A 33 21.14 -11.16 -4.94
C LEU A 33 21.70 -10.47 -6.18
N PHE A 34 20.90 -10.36 -7.24
CA PHE A 34 21.30 -9.68 -8.47
C PHE A 34 21.71 -8.23 -8.18
N PHE A 35 20.88 -7.46 -7.47
CA PHE A 35 21.22 -6.08 -7.13
C PHE A 35 22.32 -5.95 -6.08
N ALA A 36 22.41 -6.89 -5.12
CA ALA A 36 23.51 -6.91 -4.16
C ALA A 36 24.89 -7.02 -4.84
N ILE A 37 24.98 -7.72 -5.97
CA ILE A 37 26.22 -7.91 -6.72
C ILE A 37 26.43 -6.78 -7.75
N ASN A 38 25.38 -6.39 -8.47
CA ASN A 38 25.52 -5.50 -9.64
C ASN A 38 25.34 -4.01 -9.32
N ALA A 39 24.79 -3.64 -8.16
CA ALA A 39 24.56 -2.24 -7.78
C ALA A 39 25.44 -1.86 -6.57
N PRO A 40 26.53 -1.10 -6.78
CA PRO A 40 27.37 -0.62 -5.69
C PRO A 40 26.57 0.17 -4.66
N GLY A 41 26.66 -0.23 -3.40
CA GLY A 41 25.94 0.42 -2.30
C GLY A 41 24.51 -0.08 -2.04
N PHE A 42 24.00 -1.03 -2.82
CA PHE A 42 22.66 -1.62 -2.61
C PHE A 42 22.47 -2.17 -1.18
N LEU A 43 23.47 -2.91 -0.67
CA LEU A 43 23.48 -3.42 0.71
C LEU A 43 24.19 -2.49 1.71
N SER A 44 24.49 -1.26 1.33
CA SER A 44 25.11 -0.32 2.28
C SER A 44 24.17 0.02 3.43
N TRP A 45 24.72 0.28 4.62
CA TRP A 45 23.93 0.69 5.77
C TRP A 45 23.11 1.96 5.49
N GLY A 46 23.66 2.90 4.72
CA GLY A 46 22.94 4.11 4.30
C GLY A 46 21.71 3.82 3.43
N ASN A 47 21.83 2.89 2.47
CA ASN A 47 20.70 2.50 1.63
C ASN A 47 19.65 1.70 2.41
N LEU A 48 20.07 0.72 3.23
CA LEU A 48 19.15 -0.08 4.04
C LEU A 48 18.40 0.77 5.06
N SER A 49 19.10 1.65 5.78
CA SER A 49 18.46 2.54 6.75
C SER A 49 17.50 3.53 6.08
N SER A 50 17.86 4.10 4.93
CA SER A 50 16.97 4.97 4.16
C SER A 50 15.73 4.21 3.66
N LEU A 51 15.90 2.96 3.21
CA LEU A 51 14.78 2.12 2.79
C LEU A 51 13.82 1.84 3.96
N VAL A 52 14.36 1.48 5.13
CA VAL A 52 13.54 1.22 6.32
C VAL A 52 12.84 2.49 6.79
N LEU A 53 13.59 3.57 7.02
CA LEU A 53 13.07 4.78 7.67
C LEU A 53 12.14 5.58 6.77
N ASN A 54 12.42 5.67 5.47
CA ASN A 54 11.67 6.55 4.58
C ASN A 54 10.52 5.85 3.84
N ASN A 55 10.60 4.53 3.62
CA ASN A 55 9.59 3.79 2.85
C ASN A 55 8.83 2.80 3.73
N PHE A 56 9.55 1.94 4.46
CA PHE A 56 8.92 0.87 5.22
C PHE A 56 8.14 1.39 6.44
N VAL A 57 8.67 2.37 7.17
CA VAL A 57 7.98 2.95 8.35
C VAL A 57 6.62 3.55 7.96
N LEU A 58 6.54 4.27 6.84
CA LEU A 58 5.28 4.83 6.34
C LEU A 58 4.26 3.71 6.06
N LEU A 59 4.67 2.69 5.29
CA LEU A 59 3.82 1.54 4.97
C LEU A 59 3.40 0.77 6.23
N ALA A 60 4.28 0.63 7.22
CA ALA A 60 3.98 -0.05 8.48
C ALA A 60 2.92 0.70 9.29
N ILE A 61 3.03 2.03 9.42
CA ILE A 61 2.02 2.86 10.11
C ILE A 61 0.66 2.73 9.40
N VAL A 62 0.67 2.81 8.07
CA VAL A 62 -0.54 2.63 7.25
C VAL A 62 -1.15 1.24 7.46
N ALA A 63 -0.34 0.18 7.45
CA ALA A 63 -0.80 -1.19 7.64
C ALA A 63 -1.48 -1.38 9.01
N VAL A 64 -0.97 -0.74 10.07
CA VAL A 64 -1.61 -0.75 11.39
C VAL A 64 -3.00 -0.11 11.33
N GLY A 65 -3.14 1.03 10.65
CA GLY A 65 -4.46 1.66 10.43
C GLY A 65 -5.41 0.78 9.61
N MET A 66 -4.91 0.22 8.51
CA MET A 66 -5.66 -0.67 7.62
C MET A 66 -6.14 -1.95 8.30
N THR A 67 -5.43 -2.43 9.32
CA THR A 67 -5.85 -3.59 10.11
C THR A 67 -7.24 -3.37 10.72
N TRP A 68 -7.54 -2.15 11.18
CA TRP A 68 -8.87 -1.82 11.71
C TRP A 68 -9.94 -1.78 10.63
N ALA A 69 -9.62 -1.23 9.46
CA ALA A 69 -10.55 -1.18 8.32
C ALA A 69 -10.92 -2.59 7.85
N VAL A 70 -9.93 -3.48 7.77
CA VAL A 70 -10.13 -4.89 7.40
C VAL A 70 -10.85 -5.66 8.50
N ALA A 71 -10.51 -5.44 9.77
CA ALA A 71 -11.19 -6.06 10.90
C ALA A 71 -12.68 -5.69 10.98
N ALA A 72 -13.04 -4.48 10.53
CA ALA A 72 -14.43 -4.04 10.39
C ALA A 72 -15.17 -4.68 9.19
N GLY A 73 -14.52 -5.57 8.43
CA GLY A 73 -15.08 -6.21 7.24
C GLY A 73 -15.06 -5.33 5.98
N GLY A 74 -14.34 -4.21 6.02
CA GLY A 74 -14.18 -3.29 4.91
C GLY A 74 -12.85 -3.45 4.16
N ILE A 75 -12.76 -2.81 3.00
CA ILE A 75 -11.50 -2.57 2.29
C ILE A 75 -11.39 -1.06 2.12
N ASP A 76 -10.23 -0.49 2.43
CA ASP A 76 -9.95 0.93 2.17
C ASP A 76 -8.96 1.07 1.01
N LEU A 77 -9.48 1.57 -0.12
CA LEU A 77 -8.70 1.88 -1.31
C LEU A 77 -8.21 3.33 -1.33
N SER A 78 -8.73 4.18 -0.44
CA SER A 78 -8.48 5.63 -0.39
C SER A 78 -7.29 6.01 0.50
N VAL A 79 -6.56 5.04 1.05
CA VAL A 79 -5.45 5.31 1.97
C VAL A 79 -4.35 6.16 1.33
N GLY A 80 -4.10 5.98 0.02
CA GLY A 80 -3.21 6.84 -0.76
C GLY A 80 -3.69 8.29 -0.79
N THR A 81 -4.98 8.51 -1.10
CA THR A 81 -5.54 9.87 -1.08
C THR A 81 -5.47 10.52 0.29
N ALA A 82 -5.69 9.78 1.38
CA ALA A 82 -5.55 10.33 2.73
C ALA A 82 -4.10 10.78 3.03
N LEU A 83 -3.10 10.02 2.57
CA LEU A 83 -1.68 10.41 2.65
C LEU A 83 -1.38 11.65 1.82
N ASP A 84 -1.95 11.75 0.61
CA ASP A 84 -1.76 12.89 -0.28
C ASP A 84 -2.35 14.17 0.32
N PHE A 85 -3.57 14.10 0.87
CA PHE A 85 -4.19 15.25 1.57
C PHE A 85 -3.38 15.68 2.80
N ALA A 86 -2.89 14.73 3.61
CA ALA A 86 -2.05 15.04 4.75
C ALA A 86 -0.72 15.71 4.32
N SER A 87 -0.09 15.19 3.28
CA SER A 87 1.17 15.71 2.73
C SER A 87 0.99 17.10 2.13
N LEU A 88 -0.09 17.30 1.37
CA LEU A 88 -0.43 18.60 0.78
C LEU A 88 -0.72 19.64 1.87
N GLY A 89 -1.51 19.29 2.89
CA GLY A 89 -1.77 20.18 4.02
C GLY A 89 -0.49 20.57 4.77
N PHE A 90 0.42 19.62 4.99
CA PHE A 90 1.72 19.88 5.61
C PHE A 90 2.55 20.88 4.79
N VAL A 91 2.71 20.62 3.48
CA VAL A 91 3.54 21.44 2.60
C VAL A 91 2.97 22.85 2.44
N VAL A 92 1.65 22.97 2.21
CA VAL A 92 0.98 24.27 2.09
C VAL A 92 1.10 25.09 3.37
N ALA A 93 1.02 24.44 4.54
CA ALA A 93 1.22 25.13 5.81
C ALA A 93 2.66 25.67 5.96
N LEU A 94 3.66 24.86 5.64
CA LEU A 94 5.06 25.32 5.70
C LEU A 94 5.34 26.45 4.70
N ASP A 95 4.84 26.32 3.45
CA ASP A 95 5.00 27.34 2.41
C ASP A 95 4.29 28.66 2.78
N GLY A 96 3.14 28.56 3.45
CA GLY A 96 2.42 29.70 4.03
C GLY A 96 3.09 30.34 5.26
N GLY A 97 4.28 29.87 5.66
CA GLY A 97 5.04 30.41 6.78
C GLY A 97 4.56 29.94 8.16
N TYR A 98 3.67 28.95 8.23
CA TYR A 98 3.29 28.34 9.51
C TYR A 98 4.47 27.53 10.07
N GLY A 99 4.64 27.57 11.40
CA GLY A 99 5.66 26.78 12.08
C GLY A 99 5.41 25.27 11.99
N LEU A 100 6.46 24.47 12.18
CA LEU A 100 6.43 23.01 12.08
C LEU A 100 5.28 22.36 12.86
N THR A 101 5.03 22.80 14.09
CA THR A 101 3.95 22.27 14.94
C THR A 101 2.57 22.48 14.32
N ALA A 102 2.32 23.65 13.72
CA ALA A 102 1.07 23.94 13.05
C ALA A 102 0.92 23.13 11.76
N ALA A 103 1.99 22.97 10.99
CA ALA A 103 1.99 22.14 9.79
C ALA A 103 1.68 20.66 10.10
N ILE A 104 2.27 20.11 11.17
CA ILE A 104 1.95 18.75 11.65
C ILE A 104 0.48 18.64 12.03
N ALA A 105 -0.06 19.60 12.78
CA ALA A 105 -1.47 19.59 13.17
C ALA A 105 -2.41 19.62 11.95
N ILE A 106 -2.11 20.47 10.96
CA ILE A 106 -2.88 20.55 9.71
C ILE A 106 -2.83 19.24 8.94
N ALA A 107 -1.65 18.61 8.83
CA ALA A 107 -1.49 17.31 8.18
C ALA A 107 -2.35 16.23 8.83
N LEU A 108 -2.34 16.15 10.16
CA LEU A 108 -3.15 15.19 10.92
C LEU A 108 -4.65 15.46 10.73
N LEU A 109 -5.07 16.73 10.77
CA LEU A 109 -6.46 17.11 10.54
C LEU A 109 -6.93 16.76 9.13
N ALA A 110 -6.09 16.93 8.10
CA ALA A 110 -6.41 16.55 6.74
C ALA A 110 -6.62 15.03 6.60
N GLY A 111 -5.76 14.21 7.23
CA GLY A 111 -5.94 12.75 7.28
C GLY A 111 -7.23 12.35 8.02
N VAL A 112 -7.53 12.99 9.15
CA VAL A 112 -8.78 12.78 9.90
C VAL A 112 -9.99 13.17 9.07
N ALA A 113 -9.93 14.26 8.31
CA ALA A 113 -11.02 14.70 7.44
C ALA A 113 -11.31 13.68 6.33
N ALA A 114 -10.28 13.11 5.69
CA ALA A 114 -10.45 12.04 4.70
C ALA A 114 -11.09 10.78 5.33
N GLY A 115 -10.62 10.38 6.51
CA GLY A 115 -11.20 9.25 7.25
C GLY A 115 -12.65 9.51 7.67
N ALA A 116 -12.96 10.71 8.15
CA ALA A 116 -14.30 11.11 8.55
C ALA A 116 -15.26 11.16 7.35
N PHE A 117 -14.79 11.59 6.19
CA PHE A 117 -15.56 11.57 4.95
C PHE A 117 -15.96 10.14 4.57
N ASN A 118 -15.02 9.19 4.61
CA ASN A 118 -15.32 7.77 4.40
C ASN A 118 -16.27 7.22 5.47
N ALA A 119 -16.06 7.57 6.75
CA ALA A 119 -16.93 7.16 7.84
C ALA A 119 -18.37 7.66 7.65
N MET A 120 -18.55 8.89 7.16
CA MET A 120 -19.86 9.45 6.82
C MET A 120 -20.53 8.66 5.68
N LEU A 121 -19.80 8.33 4.62
CA LEU A 121 -20.33 7.54 3.49
C LEU A 121 -20.75 6.13 3.93
N ILE A 122 -19.94 5.48 4.78
CA ILE A 122 -20.14 4.10 5.19
C ILE A 122 -21.18 4.00 6.31
N ALA A 123 -20.97 4.70 7.43
CA ALA A 123 -21.84 4.60 8.61
C ALA A 123 -23.10 5.46 8.49
N GLY A 124 -22.99 6.64 7.86
CA GLY A 124 -24.11 7.56 7.69
C GLY A 124 -25.00 7.21 6.50
N LEU A 125 -24.39 7.09 5.31
CA LEU A 125 -25.13 6.86 4.05
C LEU A 125 -25.27 5.37 3.68
N ARG A 126 -24.69 4.47 4.46
CA ARG A 126 -24.77 3.00 4.27
C ARG A 126 -24.25 2.54 2.90
N ILE A 127 -23.27 3.25 2.36
CA ILE A 127 -22.55 2.82 1.16
C ILE A 127 -21.56 1.71 1.55
N SER A 128 -21.44 0.68 0.70
CA SER A 128 -20.45 -0.39 0.91
C SER A 128 -19.02 0.18 1.04
N PRO A 129 -18.20 -0.27 2.00
CA PRO A 129 -16.85 0.26 2.24
C PRO A 129 -15.96 0.32 1.00
N PHE A 130 -16.01 -0.71 0.16
CA PHE A 130 -15.27 -0.76 -1.10
C PHE A 130 -15.68 0.38 -2.04
N LEU A 131 -16.99 0.60 -2.21
CA LEU A 131 -17.50 1.62 -3.13
C LEU A 131 -17.25 3.03 -2.62
N ALA A 132 -17.41 3.25 -1.31
CA ALA A 132 -17.12 4.54 -0.68
C ALA A 132 -15.64 4.93 -0.86
N THR A 133 -14.72 4.02 -0.53
CA THR A 133 -13.28 4.30 -0.57
C THR A 133 -12.75 4.34 -2.01
N LEU A 134 -13.33 3.58 -2.95
CA LEU A 134 -13.05 3.75 -4.39
C LEU A 134 -13.48 5.13 -4.89
N GLY A 135 -14.64 5.64 -4.45
CA GLY A 135 -15.11 6.98 -4.80
C GLY A 135 -14.16 8.06 -4.27
N THR A 136 -13.75 7.96 -3.00
CA THR A 136 -12.78 8.87 -2.39
C THR A 136 -11.42 8.81 -3.09
N LEU A 137 -10.96 7.62 -3.47
CA LEU A 137 -9.76 7.44 -4.29
C LEU A 137 -9.85 8.24 -5.60
N PHE A 138 -10.95 8.10 -6.35
CA PHE A 138 -11.12 8.83 -7.62
C PHE A 138 -11.20 10.34 -7.42
N ILE A 139 -11.85 10.82 -6.37
CA ILE A 139 -11.87 12.25 -6.04
C ILE A 139 -10.44 12.76 -5.83
N GLY A 140 -9.64 12.07 -5.01
CA GLY A 140 -8.26 12.49 -4.74
C GLY A 140 -7.34 12.40 -5.96
N THR A 141 -7.61 11.49 -6.90
CA THR A 141 -6.83 11.35 -8.15
C THR A 141 -7.41 12.17 -9.32
N SER A 142 -8.47 12.94 -9.14
CA SER A 142 -9.19 13.63 -10.24
C SER A 142 -8.53 14.93 -10.74
N VAL A 143 -7.31 15.22 -10.31
CA VAL A 143 -6.54 16.43 -10.68
C VAL A 143 -5.59 16.14 -11.83
#